data_AF-A0A1F6UWY6-F1
#
_entry.id   AF-A0A1F6UWY6-F1
#
_cell.length_a   1.000
_cell.length_b   1.000
_cell.length_c   1.000
_cell.angle_alpha   90.00
_cell.angle_beta   90.00
_cell.angle_gamma   90.00
#
_symmetry.space_group_name_H-M   'P 1'
#
loop_
_entity.id
_entity.type
_entity.pdbx_description
1 polymer ?
#
loop_
_entity_poly.entity_id
_entity_poly.type
_entity_poly.pdbx_seq_one_letter_code
_entity_poly.pdbx_strand_id
1 'polypeptide(L)'
;MNDRKPLKYASPEGLRAYGLHTRSANFNTIGTHVRAHIDEVIAIMFLQKTLAGRAMFPGIQNAKIIFGFEDKEKNAQEWASQGVILVGIGNKNPFNEHISADNSEAYTGECAATMVAKYLGIHDKPETQQVMAYALFNDRNGDEGLEYTVKGNSILCPNRFLPGSLMKNFYSVCPETAKEMHAICFETWREMIYAVYLKDHNLHTEGKEEYEKGKIVGEAVAKLSQKELARRRKKDPNAKDEDTFKIFFVNSNSEFVLPYTRFRDKSIGVFICRQSTGHFQIHTSNRFQIILEDVVKIIRRQHQEAKKNVLTKMFVDLKKPGTVPGAEEIYYNKEMEGIYNSSITHPDVVATPLSDDALIFAVKAALGKWFSKDHAKTCQTGVCAHKKGKECGFYRFGLSQCGEVIRKTKESENSNGQATKNASTAVQK
;
A
#
# COMPACT_ATOMS: atom_id res chain seq x y z
N MET A 1 -39.26 23.77 3.22
CA MET A 1 -38.75 23.06 2.03
C MET A 1 -39.83 23.19 0.96
N ASN A 2 -39.53 23.84 -0.16
CA ASN A 2 -40.49 23.98 -1.26
C ASN A 2 -40.60 22.64 -1.99
N ASP A 3 -41.82 22.09 -2.08
CA ASP A 3 -42.14 20.90 -2.87
C ASP A 3 -41.92 21.20 -4.37
N ARG A 4 -40.71 20.93 -4.85
CA ARG A 4 -40.44 20.89 -6.30
C ARG A 4 -40.95 19.56 -6.85
N LYS A 5 -41.81 19.62 -7.88
CA LYS A 5 -42.29 18.42 -8.58
C LYS A 5 -41.09 17.66 -9.18
N PRO A 6 -41.07 16.31 -9.10
CA PRO A 6 -40.03 15.53 -9.76
C PRO A 6 -40.02 15.79 -11.27
N LEU A 7 -38.84 16.06 -11.82
CA LEU A 7 -38.65 16.34 -13.23
C LEU A 7 -39.15 15.17 -14.08
N LYS A 8 -39.88 15.47 -15.17
CA LYS A 8 -40.32 14.49 -16.19
C LYS A 8 -39.18 13.62 -16.73
N TYR A 9 -37.95 14.08 -16.58
CA TYR A 9 -36.72 13.56 -17.17
C TYR A 9 -35.99 12.49 -16.33
N ALA A 10 -36.38 12.28 -15.06
CA ALA A 10 -35.71 11.32 -14.17
C ALA A 10 -36.36 9.92 -14.13
N SER A 11 -37.43 9.71 -14.90
CA SER A 11 -38.06 8.40 -15.04
C SER A 11 -37.25 7.51 -15.99
N PRO A 12 -37.24 6.17 -15.79
CA PRO A 12 -36.70 5.25 -16.78
C PRO A 12 -37.24 5.52 -18.18
N GLU A 13 -38.51 5.89 -18.35
CA GLU A 13 -39.10 6.25 -19.65
C GLU A 13 -38.51 7.53 -20.25
N GLY A 14 -38.28 8.56 -19.43
CA GLY A 14 -37.65 9.82 -19.85
C GLY A 14 -36.18 9.64 -20.24
N LEU A 15 -35.46 8.80 -19.53
CA LEU A 15 -34.08 8.43 -19.84
C LEU A 15 -33.98 7.62 -21.16
N ARG A 16 -34.95 6.74 -21.44
CA ARG A 16 -35.02 6.01 -22.71
C ARG A 16 -35.33 6.92 -23.91
N ALA A 17 -36.03 8.03 -23.69
CA ALA A 17 -36.31 9.02 -24.73
C ALA A 17 -35.03 9.72 -25.26
N TYR A 18 -33.91 9.63 -24.52
CA TYR A 18 -32.60 10.10 -25.01
C TYR A 18 -31.96 9.17 -26.03
N GLY A 19 -32.60 8.09 -26.47
CA GLY A 19 -32.18 7.36 -27.68
C GLY A 19 -30.83 6.64 -27.58
N LEU A 20 -30.27 6.47 -26.38
CA LEU A 20 -29.03 5.69 -26.17
C LEU A 20 -29.21 4.18 -26.44
N HIS A 21 -30.42 3.74 -26.77
CA HIS A 21 -30.73 2.36 -27.13
C HIS A 21 -30.39 2.05 -28.58
N THR A 22 -29.12 2.08 -28.92
CA THR A 22 -28.62 1.51 -30.16
C THR A 22 -28.29 0.04 -29.90
N ARG A 23 -29.29 -0.86 -29.95
CA ARG A 23 -29.03 -2.33 -29.85
C ARG A 23 -28.02 -2.84 -30.90
N SER A 24 -27.74 -2.04 -31.93
CA SER A 24 -26.75 -2.30 -32.98
C SER A 24 -25.35 -1.74 -32.71
N ALA A 25 -25.17 -0.82 -31.75
CA ALA A 25 -23.86 -0.24 -31.46
C ALA A 25 -23.13 -1.05 -30.40
N ASN A 26 -21.87 -1.38 -30.68
CA ASN A 26 -20.97 -1.98 -29.72
C ASN A 26 -20.23 -0.85 -28.99
N PHE A 27 -20.60 -0.60 -27.74
CA PHE A 27 -19.99 0.43 -26.90
C PHE A 27 -18.59 0.01 -26.51
N ASN A 28 -17.60 0.72 -27.03
CA ASN A 28 -16.18 0.39 -26.90
C ASN A 28 -15.37 1.49 -26.18
N THR A 29 -16.00 2.63 -25.89
CA THR A 29 -15.33 3.76 -25.25
C THR A 29 -16.26 4.40 -24.22
N ILE A 30 -15.69 4.81 -23.08
CA ILE A 30 -16.35 5.63 -22.06
C ILE A 30 -15.57 6.95 -21.92
N GLY A 31 -16.18 8.05 -22.34
CA GLY A 31 -15.63 9.39 -22.15
C GLY A 31 -16.02 9.96 -20.80
N THR A 32 -15.05 10.54 -20.09
CA THR A 32 -15.30 11.31 -18.86
C THR A 32 -14.31 12.48 -18.76
N HIS A 33 -14.45 13.34 -17.75
CA HIS A 33 -13.59 14.52 -17.58
C HIS A 33 -12.15 14.13 -17.18
N VAL A 34 -11.19 15.04 -17.35
CA VAL A 34 -9.75 14.80 -17.07
C VAL A 34 -9.51 14.32 -15.64
N ARG A 35 -10.36 14.75 -14.71
CA ARG A 35 -10.23 14.50 -13.27
C ARG A 35 -11.47 13.83 -12.70
N ALA A 36 -11.88 12.70 -13.28
CA ALA A 36 -13.06 11.92 -12.88
C ALA A 36 -13.30 11.96 -11.36
N HIS A 37 -14.46 12.46 -10.93
CA HIS A 37 -14.86 12.38 -9.53
C HIS A 37 -15.37 10.96 -9.22
N ILE A 38 -15.73 10.74 -7.96
CA ILE A 38 -16.04 9.39 -7.48
C ILE A 38 -17.36 8.89 -8.05
N ASP A 39 -18.30 9.78 -8.33
CA ASP A 39 -19.59 9.44 -8.90
C ASP A 39 -19.46 9.04 -10.37
N GLU A 40 -18.58 9.63 -11.17
CA GLU A 40 -18.30 9.12 -12.52
C GLU A 40 -17.58 7.77 -12.45
N VAL A 41 -16.65 7.59 -11.51
CA VAL A 41 -15.98 6.28 -11.32
C VAL A 41 -17.00 5.20 -10.93
N ILE A 42 -17.93 5.51 -10.02
CA ILE A 42 -18.99 4.60 -9.60
C ILE A 42 -19.99 4.36 -10.73
N ALA A 43 -20.34 5.40 -11.50
CA ALA A 43 -21.19 5.28 -12.67
C ALA A 43 -20.58 4.36 -13.72
N ILE A 44 -19.30 4.56 -14.05
CA ILE A 44 -18.51 3.68 -14.92
C ILE A 44 -18.51 2.25 -14.36
N MET A 45 -18.31 2.09 -13.05
CA MET A 45 -18.39 0.78 -12.41
C MET A 45 -19.77 0.14 -12.58
N PHE A 46 -20.87 0.87 -12.40
CA PHE A 46 -22.21 0.35 -12.62
C PHE A 46 -22.42 -0.10 -14.07
N LEU A 47 -21.99 0.73 -15.04
CA LEU A 47 -22.04 0.40 -16.46
C LEU A 47 -21.24 -0.87 -16.79
N GLN A 48 -20.00 -0.98 -16.33
CA GLN A 48 -19.10 -2.08 -16.71
C GLN A 48 -19.31 -3.36 -15.90
N LYS A 49 -19.67 -3.24 -14.62
CA LYS A 49 -19.61 -4.36 -13.66
C LYS A 49 -20.97 -4.97 -13.32
N THR A 50 -22.08 -4.26 -13.53
CA THR A 50 -23.41 -4.83 -13.27
C THR A 50 -23.94 -5.60 -14.48
N LEU A 51 -24.78 -6.61 -14.25
CA LEU A 51 -25.47 -7.33 -15.33
C LEU A 51 -26.37 -6.39 -16.14
N ALA A 52 -27.03 -5.44 -15.47
CA ALA A 52 -27.89 -4.47 -16.11
C ALA A 52 -27.11 -3.56 -17.08
N GLY A 53 -25.94 -3.06 -16.68
CA GLY A 53 -25.06 -2.25 -17.53
C GLY A 53 -24.67 -2.97 -18.82
N ARG A 54 -24.22 -4.22 -18.70
CA ARG A 54 -23.82 -5.06 -19.85
C ARG A 54 -24.97 -5.43 -20.77
N ALA A 55 -26.14 -5.71 -20.20
CA ALA A 55 -27.33 -6.03 -20.97
C ALA A 55 -27.84 -4.81 -21.75
N MET A 56 -27.70 -3.62 -21.16
CA MET A 56 -28.22 -2.39 -21.74
C MET A 56 -27.28 -1.74 -22.74
N PHE A 57 -25.96 -1.89 -22.56
CA PHE A 57 -24.92 -1.34 -23.42
C PHE A 57 -23.98 -2.46 -23.88
N PRO A 58 -24.28 -3.15 -25.00
CA PRO A 58 -23.43 -4.21 -25.51
C PRO A 58 -22.00 -3.72 -25.73
N GLY A 59 -21.01 -4.43 -25.17
CA GLY A 59 -19.58 -4.09 -25.28
C GLY A 59 -18.98 -3.32 -24.10
N ILE A 60 -19.83 -2.66 -23.31
CA ILE A 60 -19.41 -1.68 -22.31
C ILE A 60 -18.44 -2.22 -21.25
N GLN A 61 -18.53 -3.52 -20.93
CA GLN A 61 -17.66 -4.17 -19.95
C GLN A 61 -16.16 -4.11 -20.30
N ASN A 62 -15.85 -3.90 -21.58
CA ASN A 62 -14.49 -3.82 -22.13
C ASN A 62 -14.18 -2.42 -22.68
N ALA A 63 -15.09 -1.46 -22.53
CA ALA A 63 -14.93 -0.15 -23.10
C ALA A 63 -13.72 0.58 -22.50
N LYS A 64 -12.90 1.18 -23.36
CA LYS A 64 -11.76 2.00 -22.96
C LYS A 64 -12.26 3.27 -22.29
N ILE A 65 -11.75 3.58 -21.10
CA ILE A 65 -12.06 4.85 -20.44
C ILE A 65 -11.10 5.91 -20.99
N ILE A 66 -11.63 7.02 -21.47
CA ILE A 66 -10.87 8.17 -21.95
C ILE A 66 -11.21 9.36 -21.07
N PHE A 67 -10.19 9.89 -20.39
CA PHE A 67 -10.27 11.09 -19.57
C PHE A 67 -10.02 12.32 -20.44
N GLY A 68 -10.68 13.43 -20.10
CA GLY A 68 -10.57 14.68 -20.86
C GLY A 68 -11.28 14.62 -22.21
N PHE A 69 -12.35 13.83 -22.28
CA PHE A 69 -13.11 13.67 -23.50
C PHE A 69 -13.96 14.93 -23.74
N GLU A 70 -13.41 15.91 -24.45
CA GLU A 70 -14.07 17.19 -24.75
C GLU A 70 -14.35 17.31 -26.25
N ASP A 71 -15.61 17.11 -26.62
CA ASP A 71 -16.16 17.53 -27.90
C ASP A 71 -17.50 18.20 -27.61
N LYS A 72 -17.56 19.51 -27.83
CA LYS A 72 -18.74 20.33 -27.53
C LYS A 72 -19.74 20.36 -28.68
N GLU A 73 -19.34 19.91 -29.87
CA GLU A 73 -20.15 19.96 -31.09
C GLU A 73 -21.13 18.78 -31.15
N LYS A 74 -20.68 17.60 -30.72
CA LYS A 74 -21.51 16.39 -30.70
C LYS A 74 -22.29 16.22 -29.40
N ASN A 75 -23.53 15.75 -29.52
CA ASN A 75 -24.36 15.35 -28.39
C ASN A 75 -24.18 13.86 -28.02
N ALA A 76 -24.74 13.43 -26.89
CA ALA A 76 -24.59 12.07 -26.39
C ALA A 76 -25.12 10.97 -27.34
N GLN A 77 -26.15 11.26 -28.14
CA GLN A 77 -26.69 10.29 -29.12
C GLN A 77 -25.73 10.09 -30.29
N GLU A 78 -25.14 11.18 -30.77
CA GLU A 78 -24.14 11.15 -31.84
C GLU A 78 -22.92 10.35 -31.40
N TRP A 79 -22.49 10.52 -30.14
CA TRP A 79 -21.43 9.71 -29.54
C TRP A 79 -21.81 8.24 -29.34
N ALA A 80 -23.03 7.98 -28.88
CA ALA A 80 -23.52 6.61 -28.71
C ALA A 80 -23.63 5.85 -30.04
N SER A 81 -23.98 6.53 -31.14
CA SER A 81 -23.98 5.91 -32.47
C SER A 81 -22.58 5.52 -32.95
N GLN A 82 -21.53 6.15 -32.41
CA GLN A 82 -20.12 5.80 -32.62
C GLN A 82 -19.60 4.78 -31.59
N GLY A 83 -20.45 4.27 -30.70
CA GLY A 83 -20.06 3.33 -29.64
C GLY A 83 -19.33 3.99 -28.46
N VAL A 84 -19.53 5.29 -28.26
CA VAL A 84 -18.99 6.04 -27.11
C VAL A 84 -20.12 6.34 -26.14
N ILE A 85 -19.94 6.02 -24.86
CA ILE A 85 -20.81 6.49 -23.78
C ILE A 85 -20.11 7.61 -23.02
N LEU A 86 -20.85 8.64 -22.62
CA LEU A 86 -20.31 9.77 -21.86
C LEU A 86 -20.79 9.69 -20.42
N VAL A 87 -19.93 9.99 -19.45
CA VAL A 87 -20.25 9.96 -18.00
C VAL A 87 -19.69 11.21 -17.33
N GLY A 88 -20.56 11.98 -16.67
CA GLY A 88 -20.25 13.26 -16.01
C GLY A 88 -19.90 14.41 -16.97
N ILE A 89 -20.10 14.21 -18.29
CA ILE A 89 -19.70 15.17 -19.33
C ILE A 89 -20.66 15.17 -20.52
N GLY A 90 -20.54 16.17 -21.39
CA GLY A 90 -21.19 16.22 -22.69
C GLY A 90 -22.57 16.86 -22.69
N ASN A 91 -22.90 17.53 -23.79
CA ASN A 91 -24.17 18.22 -23.96
C ASN A 91 -25.32 17.24 -24.17
N LYS A 92 -26.45 17.47 -23.49
CA LYS A 92 -27.65 16.62 -23.56
C LYS A 92 -27.35 15.13 -23.26
N ASN A 93 -26.38 14.87 -22.38
CA ASN A 93 -26.06 13.53 -21.91
C ASN A 93 -26.95 13.14 -20.72
N PRO A 94 -27.64 11.99 -20.74
CA PRO A 94 -28.46 11.53 -19.61
C PRO A 94 -27.63 11.08 -18.39
N PHE A 95 -26.30 10.97 -18.51
CA PHE A 95 -25.39 10.69 -17.39
C PHE A 95 -24.52 11.89 -17.03
N ASN A 96 -25.04 13.10 -17.23
CA ASN A 96 -24.39 14.34 -16.88
C ASN A 96 -25.38 15.25 -16.14
N GLU A 97 -25.12 15.48 -14.86
CA GLU A 97 -25.87 16.40 -14.01
C GLU A 97 -25.66 17.88 -14.37
N HIS A 98 -24.59 18.20 -15.10
CA HIS A 98 -24.24 19.55 -15.51
C HIS A 98 -24.91 20.05 -16.81
N ILE A 99 -26.21 19.81 -17.01
CA ILE A 99 -26.90 20.34 -18.20
C ILE A 99 -27.00 21.89 -18.12
N SER A 100 -26.60 22.55 -19.21
CA SER A 100 -26.31 23.99 -19.35
C SER A 100 -27.43 24.96 -18.94
N ALA A 101 -27.01 26.17 -18.52
CA ALA A 101 -27.76 27.28 -17.93
C ALA A 101 -29.08 27.73 -18.61
N ASP A 102 -29.34 27.35 -19.86
CA ASP A 102 -30.54 27.76 -20.61
C ASP A 102 -31.78 26.89 -20.33
N ASN A 103 -31.63 25.75 -19.66
CA ASN A 103 -32.75 24.97 -19.11
C ASN A 103 -32.64 25.02 -17.58
N SER A 104 -33.44 25.89 -16.95
CA SER A 104 -33.38 26.29 -15.54
C SER A 104 -33.66 25.19 -14.50
N GLU A 105 -33.58 23.92 -14.88
CA GLU A 105 -33.78 22.79 -13.98
C GLU A 105 -32.61 21.82 -14.14
N ALA A 106 -31.45 22.22 -13.59
CA ALA A 106 -30.43 21.25 -13.19
C ALA A 106 -31.11 20.09 -12.43
N TYR A 107 -30.64 18.86 -12.62
CA TYR A 107 -31.18 17.70 -11.90
C TYR A 107 -30.88 17.84 -10.41
N THR A 108 -31.72 18.60 -9.70
CA THR A 108 -31.59 18.82 -8.28
C THR A 108 -31.91 17.51 -7.57
N GLY A 109 -30.93 16.63 -7.41
CA GLY A 109 -31.20 15.30 -6.86
C GLY A 109 -30.18 14.25 -7.17
N GLU A 110 -29.38 14.45 -8.22
CA GLU A 110 -28.70 13.36 -8.89
C GLU A 110 -27.25 13.73 -9.21
N CYS A 111 -26.42 12.70 -9.33
CA CYS A 111 -25.06 12.74 -9.87
C CYS A 111 -24.91 11.64 -10.93
N ALA A 112 -23.76 11.54 -11.59
CA ALA A 112 -23.55 10.58 -12.67
C ALA A 112 -23.87 9.14 -12.23
N ALA A 113 -23.48 8.77 -11.01
CA ALA A 113 -23.73 7.44 -10.44
C ALA A 113 -25.22 7.13 -10.27
N THR A 114 -26.00 8.07 -9.73
CA THR A 114 -27.42 7.87 -9.48
C THR A 114 -28.20 7.82 -10.79
N MET A 115 -27.83 8.68 -11.75
CA MET A 115 -28.42 8.70 -13.09
C MET A 115 -28.22 7.37 -13.82
N VAL A 116 -26.99 6.86 -13.83
CA VAL A 116 -26.69 5.55 -14.41
C VAL A 116 -27.47 4.45 -13.71
N ALA A 117 -27.50 4.42 -12.38
CA ALA A 117 -28.20 3.36 -11.67
C ALA A 117 -29.73 3.36 -11.90
N LYS A 118 -30.34 4.55 -12.02
CA LYS A 118 -31.75 4.68 -12.42
C LYS A 118 -31.97 4.18 -13.83
N TYR A 119 -31.12 4.58 -14.77
CA TYR A 119 -31.15 4.14 -16.16
C TYR A 119 -31.10 2.61 -16.27
N LEU A 120 -30.21 1.99 -15.48
CA LEU A 120 -30.03 0.54 -15.44
C LEU A 120 -31.12 -0.19 -14.63
N GLY A 121 -32.05 0.52 -13.98
CA GLY A 121 -33.07 -0.11 -13.13
C GLY A 121 -32.50 -0.80 -11.88
N ILE A 122 -31.34 -0.35 -11.41
CA ILE A 122 -30.67 -0.90 -10.21
C ILE A 122 -30.72 0.06 -9.02
N HIS A 123 -31.33 1.23 -9.17
CA HIS A 123 -31.35 2.27 -8.12
C HIS A 123 -32.07 1.85 -6.83
N ASP A 124 -33.12 1.04 -6.91
CA ASP A 124 -33.87 0.59 -5.73
C ASP A 124 -33.20 -0.57 -5.00
N LYS A 125 -32.10 -1.10 -5.54
CA LYS A 125 -31.42 -2.24 -4.93
C LYS A 125 -30.71 -1.80 -3.65
N PRO A 126 -30.91 -2.49 -2.51
CA PRO A 126 -30.29 -2.11 -1.25
C PRO A 126 -28.76 -1.93 -1.33
N GLU A 127 -28.09 -2.75 -2.14
CA GLU A 127 -26.64 -2.73 -2.32
C GLU A 127 -26.12 -1.52 -3.11
N THR A 128 -26.93 -0.95 -4.01
CA THR A 128 -26.54 0.23 -4.80
C THR A 128 -26.90 1.52 -4.08
N GLN A 129 -28.00 1.54 -3.31
CA GLN A 129 -28.49 2.72 -2.60
C GLN A 129 -27.43 3.42 -1.75
N GLN A 130 -26.59 2.65 -1.06
CA GLN A 130 -25.56 3.24 -0.20
C GLN A 130 -24.41 3.85 -0.98
N VAL A 131 -23.94 3.16 -2.02
CA VAL A 131 -22.84 3.62 -2.89
C VAL A 131 -23.27 4.85 -3.67
N MET A 132 -24.51 4.86 -4.15
CA MET A 132 -25.13 6.01 -4.80
C MET A 132 -25.33 7.20 -3.88
N ALA A 133 -25.82 6.98 -2.66
CA ALA A 133 -25.97 8.05 -1.68
C ALA A 133 -24.63 8.71 -1.35
N TYR A 134 -23.56 7.90 -1.26
CA TYR A 134 -22.19 8.39 -1.11
C TYR A 134 -21.71 9.20 -2.32
N ALA A 135 -21.87 8.66 -3.53
CA ALA A 135 -21.52 9.33 -4.77
C ALA A 135 -22.24 10.69 -4.91
N LEU A 136 -23.55 10.70 -4.71
CA LEU A 136 -24.39 11.90 -4.78
C LEU A 136 -24.02 12.93 -3.72
N PHE A 137 -23.69 12.48 -2.52
CA PHE A 137 -23.25 13.37 -1.46
C PHE A 137 -21.92 14.04 -1.80
N ASN A 138 -20.95 13.28 -2.32
CA ASN A 138 -19.63 13.79 -2.70
C ASN A 138 -19.73 14.82 -3.85
N ASP A 139 -20.52 14.50 -4.88
CA ASP A 139 -20.77 15.38 -6.02
C ASP A 139 -21.39 16.73 -5.57
N ARG A 140 -22.43 16.70 -4.73
CA ARG A 140 -23.17 17.90 -4.32
C ARG A 140 -22.43 18.86 -3.39
N ASN A 141 -21.63 18.33 -2.48
CA ASN A 141 -21.02 19.14 -1.43
C ASN A 141 -19.59 19.58 -1.78
N GLY A 142 -19.13 19.26 -3.01
CA GLY A 142 -17.79 19.63 -3.46
C GLY A 142 -16.71 19.16 -2.48
N ASP A 143 -15.69 19.98 -2.25
CA ASP A 143 -14.57 19.67 -1.32
C ASP A 143 -14.89 19.94 0.16
N GLU A 144 -16.07 20.45 0.51
CA GLU A 144 -16.46 20.78 1.90
C GLU A 144 -17.04 19.55 2.61
N GLY A 145 -16.17 18.77 3.26
CA GLY A 145 -16.56 17.52 3.93
C GLY A 145 -17.63 17.74 5.00
N LEU A 146 -18.80 17.12 4.82
CA LEU A 146 -19.91 17.16 5.78
C LEU A 146 -20.34 15.73 6.18
N GLU A 147 -21.07 15.66 7.29
CA GLU A 147 -21.59 14.42 7.87
C GLU A 147 -22.98 14.12 7.27
N TYR A 148 -23.23 12.89 6.80
CA TYR A 148 -24.47 12.52 6.11
C TYR A 148 -25.18 11.32 6.74
N THR A 149 -26.49 11.40 6.95
CA THR A 149 -27.27 10.31 7.58
C THR A 149 -28.05 9.48 6.56
N VAL A 150 -27.74 8.19 6.42
CA VAL A 150 -28.51 7.21 5.62
C VAL A 150 -29.29 6.28 6.54
N LYS A 151 -30.62 6.26 6.43
CA LYS A 151 -31.52 5.37 7.22
C LYS A 151 -31.24 5.41 8.73
N GLY A 152 -30.94 6.60 9.26
CA GLY A 152 -30.63 6.82 10.69
C GLY A 152 -29.16 6.66 11.07
N ASN A 153 -28.25 6.26 10.16
CA ASN A 153 -26.82 6.14 10.43
C ASN A 153 -26.04 7.30 9.82
N SER A 154 -25.36 8.11 10.64
CA SER A 154 -24.44 9.16 10.17
C SER A 154 -23.12 8.56 9.67
N ILE A 155 -22.71 8.97 8.47
CA ILE A 155 -21.49 8.59 7.75
C ILE A 155 -20.70 9.86 7.49
N LEU A 156 -19.48 9.92 8.02
CA LEU A 156 -18.58 11.07 7.86
C LEU A 156 -17.71 10.84 6.61
N CYS A 157 -17.84 11.70 5.61
CA CYS A 157 -17.24 11.49 4.28
C CYS A 157 -16.15 12.53 3.99
N PRO A 158 -14.85 12.18 4.10
CA PRO A 158 -13.80 13.06 3.63
C PRO A 158 -13.78 13.08 2.09
N ASN A 159 -13.61 14.28 1.53
CA ASN A 159 -13.60 14.53 0.09
C ASN A 159 -12.27 14.20 -0.56
N ARG A 160 -12.38 13.58 -1.75
CA ARG A 160 -11.33 13.01 -2.61
C ARG A 160 -10.70 11.73 -2.12
N PHE A 161 -10.47 10.84 -3.09
CA PHE A 161 -9.86 9.53 -2.87
C PHE A 161 -10.72 8.64 -1.96
N LEU A 162 -10.45 7.34 -1.94
CA LEU A 162 -10.85 6.55 -0.80
C LEU A 162 -9.63 6.04 -0.06
N PRO A 163 -9.28 6.68 1.07
CA PRO A 163 -8.39 6.10 2.06
C PRO A 163 -8.92 4.72 2.48
N GLY A 164 -8.07 3.87 3.06
CA GLY A 164 -8.44 2.52 3.52
C GLY A 164 -9.64 2.41 4.49
N SER A 165 -10.27 3.53 4.86
CA SER A 165 -11.50 3.62 5.66
C SER A 165 -12.79 3.33 4.87
N LEU A 166 -12.91 3.62 3.57
CA LEU A 166 -14.17 3.29 2.85
C LEU A 166 -14.31 1.80 2.57
N MET A 167 -13.19 1.10 2.49
CA MET A 167 -13.15 -0.37 2.53
C MET A 167 -13.64 -0.92 3.87
N LYS A 168 -13.29 -0.28 5.00
CA LYS A 168 -13.75 -0.70 6.33
C LYS A 168 -15.28 -0.62 6.48
N ASN A 169 -15.93 0.28 5.74
CA ASN A 169 -17.38 0.47 5.75
C ASN A 169 -18.10 -0.39 4.71
N PHE A 170 -17.52 -0.64 3.53
CA PHE A 170 -18.02 -1.65 2.56
C PHE A 170 -18.11 -3.05 3.18
N TYR A 171 -17.16 -3.36 4.09
CA TYR A 171 -17.12 -4.58 4.90
C TYR A 171 -18.30 -4.78 5.86
N SER A 172 -19.00 -3.70 6.24
CA SER A 172 -20.09 -3.75 7.22
C SER A 172 -21.47 -3.94 6.58
N VAL A 173 -21.59 -3.70 5.27
CA VAL A 173 -22.87 -3.63 4.54
C VAL A 173 -23.19 -4.93 3.82
N CYS A 174 -22.18 -5.54 3.20
CA CYS A 174 -22.26 -6.86 2.56
C CYS A 174 -20.99 -7.64 2.93
N PRO A 175 -20.91 -8.22 4.14
CA PRO A 175 -19.64 -8.74 4.69
C PRO A 175 -19.02 -9.87 3.86
N GLU A 176 -19.86 -10.70 3.25
CA GLU A 176 -19.50 -11.80 2.36
C GLU A 176 -19.02 -11.28 1.00
N THR A 177 -19.76 -10.35 0.38
CA THR A 177 -19.41 -9.71 -0.90
C THR A 177 -18.19 -8.79 -0.78
N ALA A 178 -18.01 -8.15 0.37
CA ALA A 178 -16.88 -7.29 0.65
C ALA A 178 -15.58 -8.08 0.90
N LYS A 179 -15.64 -9.32 1.40
CA LYS A 179 -14.45 -10.19 1.47
C LYS A 179 -13.96 -10.62 0.09
N GLU A 180 -14.87 -10.96 -0.82
CA GLU A 180 -14.53 -11.34 -2.20
C GLU A 180 -14.17 -10.11 -3.06
N MET A 181 -14.90 -8.99 -2.91
CA MET A 181 -14.55 -7.70 -3.53
C MET A 181 -13.27 -7.11 -2.94
N HIS A 182 -12.91 -7.34 -1.68
CA HIS A 182 -11.60 -6.92 -1.18
C HIS A 182 -10.48 -7.72 -1.83
N ALA A 183 -10.64 -9.03 -2.05
CA ALA A 183 -9.63 -9.81 -2.78
C ALA A 183 -9.56 -9.41 -4.27
N ILE A 184 -10.69 -9.08 -4.90
CA ILE A 184 -10.76 -8.75 -6.34
C ILE A 184 -10.45 -7.26 -6.57
N CYS A 185 -11.10 -6.33 -5.88
CA CYS A 185 -10.81 -4.89 -5.98
C CYS A 185 -9.43 -4.55 -5.46
N PHE A 186 -8.87 -5.15 -4.39
CA PHE A 186 -7.52 -4.76 -3.95
C PHE A 186 -6.44 -5.27 -4.91
N GLU A 187 -6.59 -6.48 -5.46
CA GLU A 187 -5.65 -7.00 -6.46
C GLU A 187 -5.87 -6.28 -7.80
N THR A 188 -7.12 -6.07 -8.25
CA THR A 188 -7.43 -5.36 -9.52
C THR A 188 -7.16 -3.85 -9.44
N TRP A 189 -7.30 -3.20 -8.28
CA TRP A 189 -6.95 -1.79 -8.03
C TRP A 189 -5.43 -1.62 -7.87
N ARG A 190 -4.71 -2.61 -7.31
CA ARG A 190 -3.25 -2.65 -7.35
C ARG A 190 -2.73 -2.84 -8.77
N GLU A 191 -3.29 -3.78 -9.52
CA GLU A 191 -2.95 -4.01 -10.94
C GLU A 191 -3.42 -2.85 -11.85
N MET A 192 -4.53 -2.15 -11.56
CA MET A 192 -5.01 -0.98 -12.33
C MET A 192 -4.22 0.29 -11.99
N ILE A 193 -3.95 0.58 -10.71
CA ILE A 193 -3.05 1.68 -10.35
C ILE A 193 -1.68 1.40 -10.95
N TYR A 194 -1.15 0.17 -10.91
CA TYR A 194 0.12 -0.11 -11.59
C TYR A 194 0.02 -0.05 -13.12
N ALA A 195 -1.02 -0.60 -13.73
CA ALA A 195 -1.15 -0.60 -15.18
C ALA A 195 -1.39 0.80 -15.74
N VAL A 196 -2.19 1.64 -15.09
CA VAL A 196 -2.46 3.02 -15.52
C VAL A 196 -1.32 3.95 -15.10
N TYR A 197 -0.86 3.89 -13.85
CA TYR A 197 0.23 4.75 -13.35
C TYR A 197 1.58 4.40 -14.00
N LEU A 198 1.85 3.13 -14.31
CA LEU A 198 3.12 2.75 -14.93
C LEU A 198 3.08 2.71 -16.47
N LYS A 199 1.97 2.31 -17.13
CA LYS A 199 1.95 2.27 -18.61
C LYS A 199 1.67 3.60 -19.28
N ASP A 200 0.89 4.52 -18.69
CA ASP A 200 0.53 5.78 -19.37
C ASP A 200 1.58 6.90 -19.22
N HIS A 201 2.67 6.71 -18.45
CA HIS A 201 3.63 7.77 -18.14
C HIS A 201 5.13 7.41 -18.32
N ASN A 202 5.51 6.39 -19.10
CA ASN A 202 6.90 5.86 -19.14
C ASN A 202 7.44 5.34 -17.78
N LEU A 203 6.65 5.39 -16.71
CA LEU A 203 7.08 5.06 -15.34
C LEU A 203 7.32 3.56 -15.13
N HIS A 204 6.63 2.68 -15.88
CA HIS A 204 6.95 1.24 -15.89
C HIS A 204 8.35 1.01 -16.44
N THR A 205 8.69 1.74 -17.50
CA THR A 205 9.96 1.64 -18.18
C THR A 205 11.06 2.14 -17.25
N GLU A 206 10.89 3.31 -16.64
CA GLU A 206 11.84 3.86 -15.67
C GLU A 206 12.02 2.93 -14.46
N GLY A 207 10.94 2.51 -13.80
CA GLY A 207 11.01 1.61 -12.65
C GLY A 207 11.65 0.25 -12.99
N LYS A 208 11.39 -0.27 -14.20
CA LYS A 208 12.02 -1.50 -14.70
C LYS A 208 13.50 -1.32 -14.96
N GLU A 209 13.89 -0.27 -15.68
CA GLU A 209 15.29 0.03 -16.00
C GLU A 209 16.11 0.23 -14.72
N GLU A 210 15.57 0.96 -13.74
CA GLU A 210 16.20 1.16 -12.44
C GLU A 210 16.26 -0.15 -11.63
N TYR A 211 15.22 -0.97 -11.66
CA TYR A 211 15.24 -2.29 -11.04
C TYR A 211 16.33 -3.20 -11.63
N GLU A 212 16.52 -3.16 -12.95
CA GLU A 212 17.56 -3.94 -13.64
C GLU A 212 18.98 -3.49 -13.29
N LYS A 213 19.17 -2.25 -12.80
CA LYS A 213 20.44 -1.77 -12.22
C LYS A 213 20.70 -2.32 -10.82
N GLY A 214 19.65 -2.77 -10.13
CA GLY A 214 19.75 -3.32 -8.78
C GLY A 214 20.33 -4.73 -8.75
N LYS A 215 20.73 -5.17 -7.56
CA LYS A 215 21.31 -6.50 -7.34
C LYS A 215 20.85 -7.11 -6.03
N ILE A 216 20.75 -8.44 -6.04
CA ILE A 216 20.57 -9.22 -4.81
C ILE A 216 21.92 -9.27 -4.11
N VAL A 217 21.99 -8.67 -2.92
CA VAL A 217 23.23 -8.59 -2.15
C VAL A 217 23.32 -9.69 -1.11
N GLY A 218 22.22 -10.36 -0.78
CA GLY A 218 22.22 -11.49 0.14
C GLY A 218 20.83 -12.05 0.38
N GLU A 219 20.78 -13.06 1.25
CA GLU A 219 19.56 -13.72 1.68
C GLU A 219 19.55 -13.82 3.21
N ALA A 220 18.36 -13.82 3.77
CA ALA A 220 18.13 -14.02 5.19
C ALA A 220 16.83 -14.79 5.41
N VAL A 221 16.62 -15.26 6.63
CA VAL A 221 15.47 -16.07 7.00
C VAL A 221 14.61 -15.30 7.99
N ALA A 222 13.34 -15.12 7.66
CA ALA A 222 12.36 -14.52 8.56
C ALA A 222 11.35 -15.57 9.02
N LYS A 223 10.92 -15.46 10.28
CA LYS A 223 9.73 -16.17 10.73
C LYS A 223 8.51 -15.57 10.04
N LEU A 224 7.68 -16.43 9.47
CA LEU A 224 6.41 -16.03 8.88
C LEU A 224 5.43 -15.62 9.97
N SER A 225 4.58 -14.66 9.64
CA SER A 225 3.42 -14.35 10.48
C SER A 225 2.53 -15.57 10.64
N GLN A 226 1.84 -15.70 11.78
CA GLN A 226 0.88 -16.80 11.99
C GLN A 226 -0.20 -16.83 10.89
N LYS A 227 -0.64 -15.64 10.43
CA LYS A 227 -1.62 -15.51 9.35
C LYS A 227 -1.08 -16.04 8.02
N GLU A 228 0.16 -15.72 7.67
CA GLU A 228 0.80 -16.17 6.42
C GLU A 228 1.14 -17.66 6.49
N LEU A 229 1.65 -18.14 7.63
CA LEU A 229 1.89 -19.56 7.87
C LEU A 229 0.60 -20.37 7.75
N ALA A 230 -0.50 -19.90 8.35
CA ALA A 230 -1.81 -20.53 8.21
C ALA A 230 -2.29 -20.55 6.74
N ARG A 231 -2.09 -19.45 5.99
CA ARG A 231 -2.41 -19.39 4.56
C ARG A 231 -1.61 -20.41 3.75
N ARG A 232 -0.33 -20.60 4.06
CA ARG A 232 0.51 -21.62 3.42
C ARG A 232 0.11 -23.02 3.82
N ARG A 233 -0.13 -23.27 5.10
CA ARG A 233 -0.56 -24.58 5.62
C ARG A 233 -1.88 -25.08 5.05
N LYS A 234 -2.77 -24.16 4.62
CA LYS A 234 -3.96 -24.51 3.83
C LYS A 234 -3.64 -25.12 2.47
N LYS A 235 -2.50 -24.77 1.86
CA LYS A 235 -2.06 -25.28 0.55
C LYS A 235 -1.05 -26.41 0.68
N ASP A 236 -0.15 -26.31 1.65
CA ASP A 236 0.89 -27.27 1.97
C ASP A 236 0.96 -27.43 3.50
N PRO A 237 0.36 -28.48 4.07
CA PRO A 237 0.36 -28.74 5.51
C PRO A 237 1.76 -28.75 6.15
N ASN A 238 2.80 -29.04 5.35
CA ASN A 238 4.20 -29.11 5.80
C ASN A 238 4.96 -27.79 5.65
N ALA A 239 4.27 -26.69 5.32
CA ALA A 239 4.91 -25.37 5.20
C ALA A 239 5.66 -25.00 6.50
N LYS A 240 6.95 -24.68 6.34
CA LYS A 240 7.83 -24.22 7.41
C LYS A 240 7.35 -22.87 7.94
N ASP A 241 7.62 -22.63 9.22
CA ASP A 241 7.36 -21.35 9.90
C ASP A 241 8.38 -20.26 9.54
N GLU A 242 9.38 -20.59 8.74
CA GLU A 242 10.42 -19.70 8.25
C GLU A 242 10.41 -19.64 6.71
N ASP A 243 10.67 -18.46 6.16
CA ASP A 243 10.80 -18.21 4.73
C ASP A 243 12.10 -17.44 4.45
N THR A 244 12.82 -17.88 3.42
CA THR A 244 13.99 -17.16 2.93
C THR A 244 13.52 -15.93 2.15
N PHE A 245 14.14 -14.80 2.42
CA PHE A 245 13.91 -13.57 1.68
C PHE A 245 15.24 -13.00 1.17
N LYS A 246 15.15 -12.28 0.06
CA LYS A 246 16.28 -11.61 -0.57
C LYS A 246 16.43 -10.19 -0.05
N ILE A 247 17.68 -9.73 0.02
CA ILE A 247 18.05 -8.33 0.27
C ILE A 247 18.43 -7.73 -1.07
N PHE A 248 17.64 -6.76 -1.53
CA PHE A 248 17.84 -6.07 -2.79
C PHE A 248 18.48 -4.70 -2.53
N PHE A 249 19.51 -4.37 -3.30
CA PHE A 249 20.19 -3.07 -3.24
C PHE A 249 20.18 -2.43 -4.63
N VAL A 250 19.90 -1.14 -4.70
CA VAL A 250 19.94 -0.36 -5.94
C VAL A 250 20.46 1.06 -5.69
N ASN A 251 21.23 1.58 -6.64
CA ASN A 251 21.56 2.99 -6.73
C ASN A 251 20.58 3.65 -7.69
N SER A 252 19.63 4.44 -7.18
CA SER A 252 18.58 5.06 -7.98
C SER A 252 18.07 6.34 -7.35
N ASN A 253 17.73 7.32 -8.20
CA ASN A 253 16.99 8.52 -7.82
C ASN A 253 15.49 8.39 -8.09
N SER A 254 15.07 7.30 -8.75
CA SER A 254 13.68 7.10 -9.12
C SER A 254 12.84 6.72 -7.91
N GLU A 255 11.71 7.37 -7.71
CA GLU A 255 10.74 6.95 -6.69
C GLU A 255 9.98 5.67 -7.09
N PHE A 256 10.07 5.27 -8.36
CA PHE A 256 9.31 4.14 -8.92
C PHE A 256 9.99 2.78 -8.71
N VAL A 257 11.29 2.74 -8.40
CA VAL A 257 12.01 1.47 -8.25
C VAL A 257 11.50 0.65 -7.06
N LEU A 258 11.18 1.27 -5.92
CA LEU A 258 10.63 0.57 -4.75
C LEU A 258 9.27 -0.08 -5.05
N PRO A 259 8.25 0.66 -5.53
CA PRO A 259 6.99 0.07 -5.89
C PRO A 259 7.17 -1.01 -6.96
N TYR A 260 7.96 -0.77 -8.01
CA TYR A 260 8.19 -1.78 -9.05
C TYR A 260 8.83 -3.06 -8.49
N THR A 261 9.83 -2.92 -7.61
CA THR A 261 10.52 -4.05 -6.96
C THR A 261 9.55 -4.93 -6.18
N ARG A 262 8.71 -4.31 -5.33
CA ARG A 262 7.72 -5.02 -4.50
C ARG A 262 6.70 -5.80 -5.33
N PHE A 263 6.35 -5.27 -6.50
CA PHE A 263 5.47 -5.92 -7.44
C PHE A 263 6.15 -7.10 -8.15
N ARG A 264 7.36 -6.85 -8.69
CA ARG A 264 8.06 -7.78 -9.58
C ARG A 264 8.57 -9.04 -8.87
N ASP A 265 9.17 -8.89 -7.69
CA ASP A 265 9.76 -10.02 -6.97
C ASP A 265 9.29 -10.05 -5.50
N LYS A 266 8.29 -10.89 -5.25
CA LYS A 266 7.71 -11.12 -3.92
C LYS A 266 8.65 -11.83 -2.95
N SER A 267 9.83 -12.28 -3.40
CA SER A 267 10.87 -12.86 -2.54
C SER A 267 11.79 -11.81 -1.92
N ILE A 268 11.74 -10.56 -2.38
CA ILE A 268 12.50 -9.46 -1.79
C ILE A 268 11.83 -9.06 -0.47
N GLY A 269 12.56 -9.27 0.63
CA GLY A 269 12.12 -8.93 1.98
C GLY A 269 12.62 -7.58 2.45
N VAL A 270 13.82 -7.19 2.03
CA VAL A 270 14.42 -5.89 2.34
C VAL A 270 14.90 -5.23 1.06
N PHE A 271 14.55 -3.96 0.93
CA PHE A 271 14.92 -3.11 -0.18
C PHE A 271 15.77 -1.94 0.33
N ILE A 272 16.97 -1.79 -0.22
CA ILE A 272 17.89 -0.69 0.08
C ILE A 272 18.05 0.14 -1.20
N CYS A 273 17.70 1.42 -1.14
CA CYS A 273 17.92 2.36 -2.24
C CYS A 273 18.84 3.47 -1.80
N ARG A 274 19.92 3.69 -2.55
CA ARG A 274 20.85 4.79 -2.37
C ARG A 274 20.66 5.76 -3.54
N GLN A 275 20.44 7.02 -3.23
CA GLN A 275 20.35 8.10 -4.22
C GLN A 275 21.75 8.55 -4.64
N SER A 276 21.87 9.19 -5.80
CA SER A 276 23.15 9.74 -6.29
C SER A 276 23.70 10.85 -5.38
N THR A 277 22.83 11.48 -4.59
CA THR A 277 23.19 12.48 -3.56
C THR A 277 23.82 11.87 -2.31
N GLY A 278 23.87 10.54 -2.20
CA GLY A 278 24.36 9.83 -1.02
C GLY A 278 23.31 9.56 0.05
N HIS A 279 22.08 10.02 -0.14
CA HIS A 279 20.95 9.67 0.73
C HIS A 279 20.52 8.23 0.53
N PHE A 280 19.89 7.62 1.54
CA PHE A 280 19.40 6.25 1.41
C PHE A 280 18.05 6.04 2.09
N GLN A 281 17.38 4.99 1.65
CA GLN A 281 16.17 4.48 2.27
C GLN A 281 16.24 2.95 2.37
N ILE A 282 15.77 2.41 3.48
CA ILE A 282 15.61 0.96 3.69
C ILE A 282 14.14 0.70 3.98
N HIS A 283 13.54 -0.17 3.18
CA HIS A 283 12.14 -0.57 3.30
C HIS A 283 12.05 -2.08 3.47
N THR A 284 11.06 -2.53 4.22
CA THR A 284 10.74 -3.96 4.34
C THR A 284 9.49 -4.33 3.56
N SER A 285 9.31 -5.63 3.33
CA SER A 285 8.06 -6.20 2.83
C SER A 285 7.23 -6.73 4.00
N ASN A 286 5.97 -6.26 4.08
CA ASN A 286 5.00 -6.66 5.12
C ASN A 286 4.76 -8.18 5.16
N ARG A 287 5.06 -8.89 4.05
CA ARG A 287 4.98 -10.35 3.97
C ARG A 287 5.83 -11.05 5.03
N PHE A 288 7.02 -10.53 5.31
CA PHE A 288 8.03 -11.19 6.14
C PHE A 288 8.06 -10.68 7.58
N GLN A 289 7.26 -9.65 7.91
CA GLN A 289 7.23 -9.03 9.26
C GLN A 289 8.62 -8.72 9.82
N ILE A 290 9.49 -8.19 8.97
CA ILE A 290 10.89 -7.90 9.32
C ILE A 290 10.92 -6.69 10.24
N ILE A 291 11.60 -6.83 11.38
CA ILE A 291 11.79 -5.76 12.36
C ILE A 291 13.18 -5.15 12.14
N LEU A 292 13.24 -3.84 11.90
CA LEU A 292 14.50 -3.14 11.60
C LEU A 292 15.24 -2.59 12.84
N GLU A 293 14.80 -2.89 14.07
CA GLU A 293 15.41 -2.38 15.30
C GLU A 293 16.92 -2.69 15.41
N ASP A 294 17.36 -3.90 15.03
CA ASP A 294 18.79 -4.24 15.03
C ASP A 294 19.55 -3.57 13.88
N VAL A 295 18.90 -3.39 12.73
CA VAL A 295 19.49 -2.71 11.56
C VAL A 295 19.77 -1.25 11.88
N VAL A 296 18.78 -0.53 12.42
CA VAL A 296 18.91 0.90 12.73
C VAL A 296 19.97 1.13 13.83
N LYS A 297 20.11 0.21 14.80
CA LYS A 297 21.18 0.30 15.81
C LYS A 297 22.56 0.30 15.18
N ILE A 298 22.82 -0.63 14.26
CA ILE A 298 24.11 -0.72 13.57
C ILE A 298 24.35 0.55 12.76
N ILE A 299 23.38 0.98 11.96
CA ILE A 299 23.49 2.17 11.10
C ILE A 299 23.79 3.42 11.92
N ARG A 300 23.01 3.69 12.98
CA ARG A 300 23.22 4.87 13.83
C ARG A 300 24.53 4.84 14.58
N ARG A 301 25.00 3.65 14.99
CA ARG A 301 26.29 3.51 15.64
C ARG A 301 27.43 3.81 14.66
N GLN A 302 27.40 3.20 13.48
CA GLN A 302 28.41 3.42 12.45
C GLN A 302 28.41 4.88 11.96
N HIS A 303 27.23 5.49 11.83
CA HIS A 303 27.09 6.88 11.41
C HIS A 303 27.77 7.84 12.41
N GLN A 304 27.51 7.66 13.72
CA GLN A 304 28.19 8.40 14.78
C GLN A 304 29.71 8.19 14.78
N GLU A 305 30.16 6.95 14.59
CA GLU A 305 31.58 6.62 14.49
C GLU A 305 32.24 7.31 13.30
N ALA A 306 31.59 7.33 12.14
CA ALA A 306 32.07 8.02 10.94
C ALA A 306 32.17 9.55 11.14
N LYS A 307 31.22 10.14 11.89
CA LYS A 307 31.26 11.56 12.29
C LYS A 307 32.23 11.85 13.43
N LYS A 308 32.86 10.83 14.02
CA LYS A 308 33.69 10.92 15.24
C LYS A 308 32.96 11.58 16.41
N ASN A 309 31.62 11.43 16.47
CA ASN A 309 30.77 12.06 17.48
C ASN A 309 29.77 11.05 18.05
N VAL A 310 30.22 10.25 19.02
CA VAL A 310 29.41 9.18 19.63
C VAL A 310 28.70 9.70 20.89
N LEU A 311 27.48 10.20 20.71
CA LEU A 311 26.63 10.73 21.76
C LEU A 311 25.68 9.66 22.33
N THR A 312 24.95 8.96 21.46
CA THR A 312 24.03 7.88 21.87
C THR A 312 24.77 6.56 22.00
N LYS A 313 25.12 6.19 23.23
CA LYS A 313 25.91 4.99 23.55
C LYS A 313 25.06 3.75 23.84
N MET A 314 23.88 3.94 24.44
CA MET A 314 23.06 2.82 24.91
C MET A 314 22.29 2.18 23.75
N PHE A 315 22.31 0.84 23.66
CA PHE A 315 21.65 0.10 22.60
C PHE A 315 20.13 0.29 22.57
N VAL A 316 19.51 0.48 23.75
CA VAL A 316 18.08 0.74 23.87
C VAL A 316 17.67 2.07 23.26
N ASP A 317 18.55 3.08 23.31
CA ASP A 317 18.28 4.40 22.74
C ASP A 317 18.48 4.39 21.22
N LEU A 318 19.51 3.69 20.75
CA LEU A 318 19.81 3.57 19.32
C LEU A 318 18.66 2.95 18.50
N LYS A 319 17.78 2.15 19.11
CA LYS A 319 16.62 1.54 18.42
C LYS A 319 15.31 2.34 18.52
N LYS A 320 15.30 3.47 19.23
CA LYS A 320 14.08 4.28 19.39
C LYS A 320 13.58 4.80 18.03
N PRO A 321 12.25 4.87 17.79
CA PRO A 321 11.70 5.55 16.64
C PRO A 321 12.11 7.03 16.60
N GLY A 322 12.03 7.67 15.44
CA GLY A 322 12.41 9.08 15.27
C GLY A 322 13.89 9.24 14.93
N THR A 323 14.54 10.26 15.47
CA THR A 323 16.00 10.50 15.39
C THR A 323 16.65 10.30 16.78
N VAL A 324 17.99 10.25 16.84
CA VAL A 324 18.72 10.15 18.13
C VAL A 324 19.95 11.06 18.13
N PRO A 325 20.41 11.53 19.31
CA PRO A 325 21.62 12.34 19.41
C PRO A 325 22.86 11.70 18.76
N GLY A 326 23.57 12.45 17.93
CA GLY A 326 24.74 12.04 17.17
C GLY A 326 24.44 11.33 15.83
N ALA A 327 23.20 10.92 15.59
CA ALA A 327 22.74 10.34 14.33
C ALA A 327 21.38 10.93 13.92
N GLU A 328 21.28 12.26 14.03
CA GLU A 328 20.08 13.04 13.73
C GLU A 328 19.63 12.86 12.27
N GLU A 329 20.57 12.59 11.37
CA GLU A 329 20.32 12.36 9.95
C GLU A 329 19.70 10.99 9.64
N ILE A 330 19.57 10.10 10.64
CA ILE A 330 19.05 8.73 10.49
C ILE A 330 17.70 8.59 11.22
N TYR A 331 16.63 8.72 10.45
CA TYR A 331 15.25 8.58 10.93
C TYR A 331 14.78 7.13 10.85
N TYR A 332 14.14 6.64 11.92
CA TYR A 332 13.51 5.32 11.95
C TYR A 332 12.00 5.44 12.12
N ASN A 333 11.26 5.05 11.09
CA ASN A 333 9.82 4.89 11.14
C ASN A 333 9.48 3.46 11.54
N LYS A 334 9.10 3.28 12.82
CA LYS A 334 8.72 1.97 13.33
C LYS A 334 7.39 1.47 12.76
N GLU A 335 6.44 2.35 12.49
CA GLU A 335 5.12 1.95 11.97
C GLU A 335 5.20 1.38 10.55
N MET A 336 6.06 1.95 9.71
CA MET A 336 6.30 1.48 8.35
C MET A 336 7.48 0.51 8.23
N GLU A 337 8.17 0.20 9.34
CA GLU A 337 9.44 -0.54 9.38
C GLU A 337 10.41 -0.06 8.28
N GLY A 338 10.66 1.25 8.27
CA GLY A 338 11.50 1.93 7.30
C GLY A 338 12.57 2.82 7.95
N ILE A 339 13.76 2.85 7.37
CA ILE A 339 14.88 3.70 7.79
C ILE A 339 15.19 4.69 6.68
N TYR A 340 15.36 5.96 7.03
CA TYR A 340 15.50 7.06 6.08
C TYR A 340 16.70 7.93 6.46
N ASN A 341 17.49 8.29 5.46
CA ASN A 341 18.42 9.41 5.51
C ASN A 341 17.97 10.41 4.45
N SER A 342 17.21 11.42 4.88
CA SER A 342 16.36 12.30 4.06
C SER A 342 15.02 11.69 3.60
N SER A 343 14.03 12.56 3.40
CA SER A 343 12.72 12.26 2.83
C SER A 343 12.20 13.49 2.09
N ILE A 344 11.12 13.34 1.30
CA ILE A 344 10.44 14.47 0.63
C ILE A 344 10.07 15.57 1.64
N THR A 345 9.68 15.18 2.86
CA THR A 345 9.28 16.10 3.93
C THR A 345 10.45 16.68 4.73
N HIS A 346 11.66 16.17 4.53
CA HIS A 346 12.88 16.60 5.24
C HIS A 346 14.08 16.63 4.26
N PRO A 347 14.04 17.52 3.24
CA PRO A 347 15.04 17.53 2.17
C PRO A 347 16.42 18.02 2.63
N ASP A 348 16.49 18.84 3.68
CA ASP A 348 17.72 19.50 4.15
C ASP A 348 18.62 18.61 5.03
N VAL A 349 18.27 17.32 5.17
CA VAL A 349 19.11 16.36 5.90
C VAL A 349 20.38 16.11 5.10
N VAL A 350 21.54 16.07 5.76
CA VAL A 350 22.82 15.76 5.12
C VAL A 350 22.92 14.26 4.82
N ALA A 351 23.49 13.93 3.66
CA ALA A 351 23.74 12.56 3.25
C ALA A 351 24.66 11.83 4.24
N THR A 352 24.36 10.55 4.48
CA THR A 352 25.15 9.73 5.40
C THR A 352 26.57 9.52 4.87
N PRO A 353 27.61 9.58 5.74
CA PRO A 353 28.98 9.23 5.36
C PRO A 353 29.18 7.71 5.21
N LEU A 354 28.16 6.89 5.50
CA LEU A 354 28.25 5.44 5.37
C LEU A 354 28.35 5.03 3.90
N SER A 355 29.21 4.06 3.60
CA SER A 355 29.30 3.42 2.29
C SER A 355 28.17 2.41 2.07
N ASP A 356 27.99 2.01 0.81
CA ASP A 356 27.03 0.96 0.43
C ASP A 356 27.33 -0.36 1.16
N ASP A 357 28.60 -0.73 1.27
CA ASP A 357 29.03 -1.93 1.99
C ASP A 357 28.68 -1.86 3.48
N ALA A 358 28.75 -0.69 4.11
CA ALA A 358 28.34 -0.51 5.50
C ALA A 358 26.83 -0.70 5.68
N LEU A 359 26.02 -0.16 4.77
CA LEU A 359 24.56 -0.36 4.77
C LEU A 359 24.18 -1.83 4.56
N ILE A 360 24.79 -2.48 3.56
CA ILE A 360 24.58 -3.90 3.26
C ILE A 360 25.02 -4.76 4.45
N PHE A 361 26.17 -4.45 5.06
CA PHE A 361 26.64 -5.13 6.25
C PHE A 361 25.64 -5.00 7.40
N ALA A 362 25.11 -3.80 7.66
CA ALA A 362 24.14 -3.59 8.75
C ALA A 362 22.91 -4.49 8.60
N VAL A 363 22.33 -4.56 7.39
CA VAL A 363 21.17 -5.41 7.12
C VAL A 363 21.50 -6.89 7.27
N LYS A 364 22.62 -7.35 6.68
CA LYS A 364 23.04 -8.77 6.78
C LYS A 364 23.37 -9.18 8.20
N ALA A 365 24.09 -8.33 8.94
CA ALA A 365 24.49 -8.59 10.31
C ALA A 365 23.27 -8.73 11.25
N ALA A 366 22.31 -7.83 11.12
CA ALA A 366 21.11 -7.82 11.95
C ALA A 366 20.13 -8.95 11.58
N LEU A 367 19.88 -9.17 10.28
CA LEU A 367 18.78 -10.05 9.83
C LEU A 367 19.25 -11.45 9.43
N GLY A 368 20.49 -11.61 8.96
CA GLY A 368 21.03 -12.91 8.54
C GLY A 368 21.39 -13.82 9.71
N LYS A 369 21.17 -13.38 10.96
CA LYS A 369 21.71 -13.99 12.18
C LYS A 369 23.23 -14.23 12.08
N TRP A 370 23.95 -13.28 11.48
CA TRP A 370 25.40 -13.42 11.30
C TRP A 370 26.09 -13.24 12.64
N PHE A 371 27.00 -14.18 12.95
CA PHE A 371 27.99 -14.04 14.00
C PHE A 371 29.34 -13.68 13.37
N SER A 372 30.31 -13.19 14.16
CA SER A 372 31.65 -12.94 13.60
C SER A 372 32.22 -14.25 13.10
N LYS A 373 32.93 -14.21 11.96
CA LYS A 373 33.52 -15.42 11.37
C LYS A 373 34.35 -16.18 12.41
N ASP A 374 35.06 -15.46 13.26
CA ASP A 374 35.92 -15.99 14.31
C ASP A 374 35.15 -16.67 15.46
N HIS A 375 33.86 -16.39 15.60
CA HIS A 375 33.05 -16.81 16.75
C HIS A 375 31.74 -17.51 16.36
N ALA A 376 31.47 -17.70 15.08
CA ALA A 376 30.17 -18.18 14.61
C ALA A 376 29.80 -19.55 15.19
N LYS A 377 30.75 -20.50 15.19
CA LYS A 377 30.52 -21.83 15.77
C LYS A 377 30.18 -21.75 17.27
N THR A 378 30.92 -20.95 18.03
CA THR A 378 30.72 -20.78 19.48
C THR A 378 29.39 -20.08 19.79
N CYS A 379 29.06 -19.03 19.06
CA CYS A 379 27.80 -18.31 19.26
C CYS A 379 26.59 -19.19 18.87
N GLN A 380 26.71 -20.01 17.83
CA GLN A 380 25.66 -20.95 17.41
C GLN A 380 25.38 -22.02 18.47
N THR A 381 26.37 -22.42 19.28
CA THR A 381 26.16 -23.32 20.42
C THR A 381 25.60 -22.63 21.67
N GLY A 382 25.25 -21.33 21.58
CA GLY A 382 24.70 -20.57 22.69
C GLY A 382 25.74 -20.08 23.69
N VAL A 383 27.02 -20.11 23.33
CA VAL A 383 28.12 -19.61 24.17
C VAL A 383 28.60 -18.26 23.63
N CYS A 384 28.52 -17.22 24.45
CA CYS A 384 29.02 -15.90 24.04
C CYS A 384 30.54 -15.91 23.98
N ALA A 385 31.10 -15.55 22.82
CA ALA A 385 32.54 -15.45 22.64
C ALA A 385 33.14 -14.14 23.19
N HIS A 386 32.31 -13.15 23.52
CA HIS A 386 32.78 -11.90 24.11
C HIS A 386 33.30 -12.16 25.52
N LYS A 387 34.59 -11.88 25.73
CA LYS A 387 35.26 -11.94 27.03
C LYS A 387 35.99 -10.63 27.27
N LYS A 388 36.21 -10.27 28.54
CA LYS A 388 37.07 -9.14 28.91
C LYS A 388 38.46 -9.36 28.26
N GLY A 389 38.90 -8.40 27.44
CA GLY A 389 40.17 -8.49 26.68
C GLY A 389 40.10 -9.18 25.32
N LYS A 390 38.95 -9.76 24.93
CA LYS A 390 38.70 -10.32 23.59
C LYS A 390 37.30 -9.93 23.13
N GLU A 391 37.18 -8.71 22.63
CA GLU A 391 35.89 -8.15 22.24
C GLU A 391 35.41 -8.72 20.91
N CYS A 392 34.23 -9.35 20.91
CA CYS A 392 33.53 -9.66 19.67
C CYS A 392 33.15 -8.37 18.94
N GLY A 393 33.54 -8.23 17.67
CA GLY A 393 33.25 -7.04 16.85
C GLY A 393 31.76 -6.74 16.65
N PHE A 394 30.86 -7.70 16.94
CA PHE A 394 29.41 -7.48 16.93
C PHE A 394 28.83 -7.06 18.30
N TYR A 395 29.57 -7.27 19.39
CA TYR A 395 29.10 -6.91 20.74
C TYR A 395 28.79 -5.41 20.85
N ARG A 396 29.60 -4.57 20.18
CA ARG A 396 29.43 -3.11 20.13
C ARG A 396 28.14 -2.62 19.49
N PHE A 397 27.36 -3.49 18.84
CA PHE A 397 26.07 -3.14 18.25
C PHE A 397 24.87 -3.57 19.11
N GLY A 398 25.10 -4.40 20.14
CA GLY A 398 24.05 -4.86 21.05
C GLY A 398 22.90 -5.57 20.34
N LEU A 399 23.21 -6.47 19.40
CA LEU A 399 22.21 -7.20 18.61
C LEU A 399 21.35 -8.10 19.51
N SER A 400 20.07 -8.22 19.19
CA SER A 400 19.10 -8.99 19.97
C SER A 400 19.51 -10.46 20.04
N GLN A 401 20.00 -11.02 18.94
CA GLN A 401 20.58 -12.37 18.89
C GLN A 401 21.76 -12.58 19.86
N CYS A 402 22.60 -11.56 20.06
CA CYS A 402 23.71 -11.65 21.01
C CYS A 402 23.19 -11.68 22.45
N GLY A 403 22.12 -10.94 22.75
CA GLY A 403 21.44 -10.98 24.04
C GLY A 403 20.89 -12.37 24.36
N GLU A 404 20.32 -13.06 23.38
CA GLU A 404 19.85 -14.45 23.54
C GLU A 404 21.00 -15.42 23.85
N VAL A 405 22.12 -15.30 23.12
CA VAL A 405 23.32 -16.12 23.35
C VAL A 405 23.85 -15.89 24.77
N ILE A 406 23.98 -14.63 25.21
CA ILE A 406 24.44 -14.29 26.56
C ILE A 406 23.52 -14.87 27.63
N ARG A 407 22.19 -14.77 27.44
CA ARG A 407 21.22 -15.35 28.37
C ARG A 407 21.39 -16.86 28.50
N LYS A 408 21.48 -17.57 27.37
CA LYS A 408 21.71 -19.03 27.34
C LYS A 408 23.02 -19.43 28.01
N THR A 409 24.09 -18.66 27.81
CA THR A 409 25.39 -18.89 28.47
C THR A 409 25.25 -18.81 30.00
N LYS A 410 24.54 -17.81 30.52
CA LYS A 410 24.32 -17.67 31.97
C LYS A 410 23.46 -18.80 32.54
N GLU A 411 22.46 -19.24 31.80
CA GLU A 411 21.59 -20.36 32.18
C GLU A 411 22.37 -21.68 32.29
N SER A 412 23.30 -21.93 31.37
CA SER A 412 24.15 -23.14 31.42
C SER A 412 25.19 -23.08 32.54
N GLU A 413 25.80 -21.92 32.79
CA GLU A 413 26.72 -21.69 33.91
C GLU A 413 26.03 -21.91 35.26
N ASN A 414 24.83 -21.37 35.45
CA ASN A 414 24.04 -21.56 36.67
C ASN A 414 23.66 -23.03 36.88
N SER A 415 23.25 -23.73 35.81
CA SER A 415 22.88 -25.15 35.87
C SER A 415 24.06 -26.04 36.26
N ASN A 416 25.24 -25.79 35.67
CA ASN A 416 26.48 -26.51 36.01
C ASN A 416 26.97 -26.19 37.42
N GLY A 417 26.84 -24.94 37.87
CA GLY A 417 27.15 -24.53 39.25
C GLY A 417 26.26 -25.21 40.29
N GLN A 418 24.99 -25.47 39.96
CA GLN A 418 24.07 -26.19 40.85
C GLN A 418 24.34 -27.70 40.86
N ALA A 419 24.64 -28.30 39.71
CA ALA A 419 25.03 -29.71 39.61
C ALA A 419 26.32 -30.03 40.40
N THR A 420 27.34 -29.17 40.29
CA THR A 420 28.60 -29.32 41.04
C THR A 420 28.39 -29.16 42.55
N LYS A 421 27.58 -28.19 42.99
CA LYS A 421 27.21 -28.06 44.42
C LYS A 421 26.47 -29.30 44.95
N ASN A 422 25.54 -29.86 44.17
CA ASN A 422 24.81 -31.06 44.55
C ASN A 422 25.74 -32.29 44.63
N ALA A 423 26.67 -32.45 43.69
CA ALA A 423 27.65 -33.53 43.71
C ALA A 423 28.60 -33.43 44.92
N SER A 424 29.10 -32.23 45.24
CA SER A 424 29.95 -32.01 46.42
C SER A 424 29.21 -32.31 47.73
N THR A 425 27.90 -32.02 47.80
CA THR A 425 27.07 -32.31 48.98
C THR A 425 26.78 -33.81 49.13
N ALA A 426 26.73 -34.57 48.01
CA ALA A 426 26.51 -36.01 48.02
C ALA A 426 27.76 -36.81 48.42
N VAL A 427 28.96 -36.28 48.21
CA VAL A 427 30.23 -36.92 48.64
C VAL A 427 30.53 -36.68 50.13
N GLN A 428 29.95 -35.65 50.73
CA GLN A 428 30.10 -35.34 52.15
C GLN A 428 29.10 -36.05 53.07
N LYS A 429 28.09 -36.71 52.50
CA LYS A 429 27.17 -37.61 53.20
C LYS A 429 27.60 -39.04 52.97
#